data_AF-A0AAW8F5D2-F1
#
_entry.id   AF-A0AAW8F5D2-F1
#
_cell.length_a   1.000
_cell.length_b   1.000
_cell.length_c   1.000
_cell.angle_alpha   90.00
_cell.angle_beta   90.00
_cell.angle_gamma   90.00
#
_symmetry.space_group_name_H-M   'P 1'
#
loop_
_entity.id
_entity.type
_entity.pdbx_description
1 polymer ?
#
loop_
_entity_poly.entity_id
_entity_poly.type
_entity_poly.pdbx_seq_one_letter_code
_entity_poly.pdbx_strand_id
1 'polypeptide(L)' 'MTVPRGHVERLEDGTEVRLGVWIMNQKGRRAKLTTDKLTALADLGLNWAES' A
#
# COMPACT_ATOMS: atom_id res chain seq x y z
N MET A 1 2.73 -8.57 5.35
CA MET A 1 1.75 -9.17 4.42
C MET A 1 2.20 -8.97 2.96
N THR A 2 1.74 -9.77 2.00
CA THR A 2 2.07 -9.60 0.57
C THR A 2 0.81 -9.53 -0.28
N VAL A 3 0.60 -8.39 -0.96
CA VAL A 3 -0.51 -8.18 -1.91
C VAL A 3 0.03 -8.36 -3.33
N PRO A 4 -0.51 -9.29 -4.14
CA PRO A 4 -0.10 -9.46 -5.54
C PRO A 4 -0.31 -8.17 -6.34
N ARG A 5 0.56 -7.88 -7.31
CA ARG A 5 0.47 -6.68 -8.15
C ARG A 5 -0.89 -6.54 -8.86
N GLY A 6 -1.48 -7.65 -9.28
CA GLY A 6 -2.78 -7.70 -9.95
C GLY A 6 -3.99 -7.59 -9.04
N HIS A 7 -3.80 -7.49 -7.71
CA HIS A 7 -4.90 -7.48 -6.75
C HIS A 7 -5.81 -6.27 -6.94
N VAL A 8 -7.10 -6.56 -7.05
CA VAL A 8 -8.20 -5.59 -7.09
C VAL A 8 -9.05 -5.80 -5.85
N GLU A 9 -9.21 -4.75 -5.07
CA GLU A 9 -10.10 -4.72 -3.91
C GLU A 9 -11.42 -4.11 -4.34
N ARG A 10 -12.55 -4.74 -3.99
CA ARG A 10 -13.88 -4.21 -4.25
C ARG A 10 -14.48 -3.68 -2.96
N LEU A 11 -14.81 -2.39 -2.96
CA LEU A 11 -15.41 -1.70 -1.82
C LEU A 11 -16.92 -1.97 -1.74
N GLU A 12 -17.52 -1.65 -0.60
CA GLU A 12 -18.94 -1.87 -0.31
C GLU A 12 -19.87 -1.14 -1.28
N ASP A 13 -19.44 0.02 -1.80
CA ASP A 13 -20.14 0.81 -2.81
C ASP A 13 -19.99 0.24 -4.24
N GLY A 14 -19.27 -0.87 -4.40
CA GLY A 14 -19.00 -1.51 -5.69
C GLY A 14 -17.78 -0.96 -6.43
N THR A 15 -17.07 0.03 -5.87
CA THR A 15 -15.84 0.58 -6.47
C THR A 15 -14.73 -0.46 -6.46
N GLU A 16 -14.06 -0.64 -7.59
CA GLU A 16 -12.88 -1.50 -7.71
C GLU A 16 -11.59 -0.67 -7.68
N VAL A 17 -10.71 -0.96 -6.72
CA VAL A 17 -9.42 -0.29 -6.58
C VAL A 17 -8.28 -1.28 -6.84
N ARG A 18 -7.32 -0.88 -7.68
CA ARG A 18 -6.11 -1.68 -7.99
C ARG A 18 -5.09 -1.56 -6.85
N LEU A 19 -5.41 -2.14 -5.70
CA LEU A 19 -4.60 -2.02 -4.48
C LEU A 19 -3.17 -2.52 -4.68
N GLY A 20 -2.98 -3.64 -5.41
CA GLY A 20 -1.64 -4.15 -5.72
C GLY A 20 -0.77 -3.14 -6.48
N VAL A 21 -1.36 -2.41 -7.43
CA VAL A 21 -0.67 -1.35 -8.19
C VAL A 21 -0.38 -0.14 -7.30
N TRP A 22 -1.35 0.25 -6.46
CA TRP A 22 -1.17 1.38 -5.53
C TRP A 22 -0.01 1.13 -4.55
N ILE A 23 0.09 -0.08 -3.97
CA ILE A 23 1.19 -0.46 -3.08
C ILE A 23 2.54 -0.38 -3.81
N MET A 24 2.63 -0.90 -5.03
CA MET A 24 3.86 -0.85 -5.82
C MET A 24 4.31 0.59 -6.11
N ASN A 25 3.35 1.49 -6.40
CA ASN A 25 3.63 2.91 -6.59
C ASN A 25 4.07 3.58 -5.27
N GLN A 26 3.48 3.23 -4.12
CA GLN A 26 3.94 3.73 -2.82
C GLN A 26 5.38 3.31 -2.54
N LYS A 27 5.69 2.02 -2.75
CA LYS A 27 7.02 1.48 -2.55
C LYS A 27 8.06 2.17 -3.45
N GLY A 28 7.74 2.40 -4.72
CA GLY A 28 8.62 3.11 -5.65
C GLY A 28 8.92 4.57 -5.25
N ARG A 29 8.01 5.20 -4.51
CA ARG A 29 8.18 6.57 -3.99
C ARG A 29 8.49 6.63 -2.49
N ARG A 30 8.89 5.51 -1.87
CA ARG A 30 9.17 5.40 -0.43
C ARG A 30 10.06 6.53 0.09
N ALA A 31 11.10 6.89 -0.64
CA ALA A 31 12.04 7.97 -0.28
C ALA A 31 11.40 9.37 -0.18
N LYS A 32 10.18 9.55 -0.71
CA LYS A 32 9.41 10.80 -0.64
C LYS A 32 8.29 10.75 0.41
N LEU A 33 8.15 9.64 1.14
CA LEU A 33 7.15 9.51 2.20
C LEU A 33 7.71 10.08 3.50
N THR A 34 6.87 10.78 4.24
CA THR A 34 7.19 11.22 5.61
C THR A 34 7.20 10.02 6.54
N THR A 35 7.90 10.15 7.68
CA THR A 35 7.93 9.11 8.72
C THR A 35 6.52 8.67 9.13
N ASP A 36 5.60 9.62 9.38
CA ASP A 36 4.23 9.30 9.77
C ASP A 36 3.49 8.43 8.74
N LYS A 37 3.72 8.68 7.43
CA LYS A 37 3.14 7.87 6.37
C LYS A 37 3.75 6.47 6.34
N LEU A 38 5.05 6.34 6.58
CA LEU A 38 5.72 5.05 6.65
C LEU A 38 5.22 4.24 7.84
N THR A 39 5.10 4.87 9.02
CA THR A 39 4.53 4.24 10.23
C THR A 39 3.11 3.76 9.97
N ALA A 40 2.22 4.59 9.43
CA ALA A 40 0.84 4.18 9.13
C ALA A 40 0.77 3.00 8.16
N LEU A 41 1.68 2.92 7.17
CA LEU A 41 1.75 1.78 6.26
C LEU A 41 2.31 0.53 6.95
N ALA A 42 3.29 0.67 7.84
CA ALA A 42 3.86 -0.42 8.61
C ALA A 42 2.82 -1.02 9.58
N ASP A 43 2.02 -0.18 10.24
CA ASP A 43 0.94 -0.59 11.15
C ASP A 43 -0.14 -1.41 10.42
N LEU A 44 -0.32 -1.17 9.11
CA LEU A 44 -1.18 -1.98 8.23
C LEU A 44 -0.53 -3.30 7.78
N GLY A 45 0.65 -3.64 8.28
CA GLY A 45 1.38 -4.88 7.98
C GLY A 45 2.14 -4.86 6.65
N LEU A 46 2.45 -3.66 6.12
CA LEU A 46 3.31 -3.52 4.94
C LEU A 46 4.77 -3.44 5.37
N ASN A 47 5.43 -4.58 5.54
CA ASN A 47 6.80 -4.67 6.09
C ASN A 47 7.84 -3.86 5.31
N TRP A 48 7.61 -3.58 4.02
CA TRP A 48 8.53 -2.74 3.25
C TRP A 48 8.50 -1.28 3.69
N ALA A 49 7.51 -0.86 4.49
CA ALA A 49 7.32 0.48 5.03
C ALA A 49 8.03 0.69 6.38
N GLU A 50 8.43 -0.38 7.08
CA GLU A 50 9.20 -0.33 8.32
C GLU A 50 10.54 0.40 8.12
N SER A 51 11.05 1.03 9.20
CA SER A 51 12.30 1.82 9.22
C SER A 51 13.55 0.96 9.05
#